data_AF-A0A520LTR6-F1
#
_entry.id   AF-A0A520LTR6-F1
#
_cell.length_a   1.000
_cell.length_b   1.000
_cell.length_c   1.000
_cell.angle_alpha   90.00
_cell.angle_beta   90.00
_cell.angle_gamma   90.00
#
_symmetry.space_group_name_H-M   'P 1'
#
loop_
_entity.id
_entity.type
_entity.pdbx_description
1 polymer ?
#
loop_
_entity_poly.entity_id
_entity_poly.type
_entity_poly.pdbx_seq_one_letter_code
_entity_poly.pdbx_strand_id
1 'polypeptide(L)'
;MRVFISTQLNSIMMASDISEKTTMSELQELIPGSRRALFAKYHIGGCQSCGFDDSETIAEVCQRNDNLPVNEVLDHLQTSADHDKKIQIDPKDLKSKIEDTNNKIHLLDIRSREEFEAARIEGSQILTAELQQEALGKWDKDTSIVIIDHSGDRSLDVTAFFIGHGMKNVLALNGGIDAYAKGVDPSIPRYRIEIESD
;
A
#
# COMPACT_ATOMS: atom_id res chain seq x y z
N MET A 1 -4.68 26.96 24.94
CA MET A 1 -4.48 26.74 23.49
C MET A 1 -2.98 26.69 23.23
N ARG A 2 -2.39 25.50 23.15
CA ARG A 2 -0.95 25.31 22.87
C ARG A 2 -0.85 24.54 21.57
N VAL A 3 -0.40 25.21 20.52
CA VAL A 3 -0.08 24.63 19.21
C VAL A 3 1.33 24.04 19.33
N PHE A 4 1.46 22.73 19.18
CA PHE A 4 2.77 22.09 19.05
C PHE A 4 3.08 21.92 17.57
N ILE A 5 4.11 22.64 17.11
CA ILE A 5 4.69 22.48 15.78
C ILE A 5 5.55 21.21 15.85
N SER A 6 5.03 20.10 15.34
CA SER A 6 5.84 18.89 15.12
C SER A 6 6.50 19.00 13.74
N THR A 7 7.77 19.39 13.72
CA THR A 7 8.64 19.19 12.56
C THR A 7 9.19 17.77 12.62
N GLN A 8 8.49 16.81 12.03
CA GLN A 8 9.07 15.51 11.75
C GLN A 8 9.89 15.60 10.45
N LEU A 9 11.21 15.43 10.62
CA LEU A 9 12.16 15.20 9.54
C LEU A 9 11.81 13.86 8.88
N ASN A 10 11.28 13.88 7.66
CA ASN A 10 11.19 12.67 6.83
C ASN A 10 12.61 12.27 6.40
N SER A 11 13.24 11.41 7.18
CA SER A 11 14.36 10.61 6.70
C SER A 11 13.75 9.48 5.87
N ILE A 12 14.04 9.47 4.57
CA ILE A 12 13.66 8.35 3.69
C ILE A 12 14.53 7.16 4.12
N MET A 13 13.97 6.26 4.93
CA MET A 13 14.60 5.00 5.30
C MET A 13 14.45 4.00 4.15
N MET A 14 15.55 3.34 3.81
CA MET A 14 15.61 2.37 2.71
C MET A 14 15.29 0.97 3.24
N ALA A 15 14.77 0.09 2.37
CA ALA A 15 14.43 -1.29 2.72
C ALA A 15 15.62 -2.14 3.27
N SER A 16 16.86 -1.63 3.21
CA SER A 16 18.09 -2.25 3.73
C SER A 16 18.17 -2.36 5.26
N ASP A 17 17.16 -1.89 6.00
CA ASP A 17 17.26 -1.67 7.45
C ASP A 17 16.52 -2.73 8.30
N ILE A 18 15.92 -3.76 7.68
CA ILE A 18 15.30 -4.85 8.45
C ILE A 18 16.33 -5.88 8.94
N SER A 19 16.15 -6.37 10.15
CA SER A 19 17.02 -7.39 10.77
C SER A 19 16.18 -8.40 11.57
N GLU A 20 16.81 -9.45 12.09
CA GLU A 20 16.15 -10.43 12.95
C GLU A 20 15.46 -9.81 14.18
N LYS A 21 15.90 -8.62 14.61
CA LYS A 21 15.39 -7.89 15.78
C LYS A 21 14.30 -6.88 15.44
N THR A 22 14.04 -6.63 14.16
CA THR A 22 12.96 -5.74 13.73
C THR A 22 11.63 -6.34 14.21
N THR A 23 10.81 -5.52 14.85
CA THR A 23 9.48 -5.92 15.30
C THR A 23 8.51 -6.01 14.13
N MET A 24 7.41 -6.74 14.28
CA MET A 24 6.39 -6.87 13.24
C MET A 24 5.69 -5.54 12.94
N SER A 25 5.58 -4.64 13.93
CA SER A 25 5.10 -3.28 13.73
C SER A 25 6.08 -2.47 12.86
N GLU A 26 7.36 -2.40 13.25
CA GLU A 26 8.39 -1.71 12.47
C GLU A 26 8.52 -2.28 11.05
N LEU A 27 8.40 -3.61 10.91
CA LEU A 27 8.43 -4.27 9.61
C LEU A 27 7.26 -3.81 8.72
N GLN A 28 6.06 -3.66 9.26
CA GLN A 28 4.90 -3.18 8.51
C GLN A 28 5.01 -1.70 8.14
N GLU A 29 5.68 -0.88 8.96
CA GLU A 29 5.98 0.52 8.61
C GLU A 29 7.04 0.61 7.50
N LEU A 30 8.10 -0.20 7.58
CA LEU A 30 9.20 -0.20 6.61
C LEU A 30 8.82 -0.90 5.29
N ILE A 31 8.00 -1.95 5.38
CA ILE A 31 7.55 -2.77 4.25
C ILE A 31 6.04 -3.04 4.44
N PRO A 32 5.15 -2.15 3.96
CA PRO A 32 3.71 -2.32 4.09
C PRO A 32 3.18 -3.64 3.52
N GLY A 33 3.80 -4.14 2.44
CA GLY A 33 3.48 -5.45 1.86
C GLY A 33 4.03 -6.67 2.61
N SER A 34 4.71 -6.50 3.75
CA SER A 34 5.37 -7.59 4.49
C SER A 34 4.42 -8.69 4.95
N ARG A 35 3.23 -8.32 5.44
CA ARG A 35 2.20 -9.30 5.83
C ARG A 35 1.76 -10.16 4.66
N ARG A 36 1.50 -9.54 3.49
CA ARG A 36 1.18 -10.25 2.24
C ARG A 36 2.33 -11.17 1.82
N ALA A 37 3.57 -10.70 1.90
CA ALA A 37 4.76 -11.47 1.53
C ALA A 37 4.96 -12.70 2.43
N LEU A 38 4.82 -12.52 3.75
CA LEU A 38 4.94 -13.60 4.74
C LEU A 38 3.81 -14.63 4.57
N PHE A 39 2.59 -14.17 4.34
CA PHE A 39 1.46 -15.07 4.08
C PHE A 39 1.66 -15.87 2.80
N ALA A 40 2.07 -15.23 1.71
CA ALA A 40 2.20 -15.87 0.40
C ALA A 40 3.22 -17.03 0.37
N LYS A 41 4.30 -16.96 1.17
CA LYS A 41 5.35 -17.99 1.18
C LYS A 41 5.28 -18.92 2.41
N TYR A 42 4.96 -18.38 3.57
CA TYR A 42 5.06 -19.08 4.86
C TYR A 42 3.71 -19.24 5.56
N HIS A 43 2.61 -18.72 5.00
CA HIS A 43 1.27 -18.72 5.60
C HIS A 43 1.19 -18.00 6.96
N ILE A 44 2.13 -17.09 7.23
CA ILE A 44 2.20 -16.29 8.46
C ILE A 44 1.35 -15.01 8.30
N GLY A 45 0.56 -14.67 9.32
CA GLY A 45 -0.23 -13.43 9.37
C GLY A 45 -1.58 -13.47 8.65
N GLY A 46 -2.01 -14.62 8.11
CA GLY A 46 -3.26 -14.74 7.35
C GLY A 46 -4.46 -15.34 8.12
N CYS A 47 -4.26 -15.86 9.33
CA CYS A 47 -5.32 -16.44 10.15
C CYS A 47 -5.05 -16.21 11.65
N GLN A 48 -6.03 -16.49 12.51
CA GLN A 48 -5.89 -16.34 13.97
C GLN A 48 -4.78 -17.24 14.56
N SER A 49 -4.54 -18.42 13.98
CA SER A 49 -3.53 -19.36 14.49
C SER A 49 -2.09 -19.00 14.09
N CYS A 50 -1.92 -18.24 13.01
CA CYS A 50 -0.61 -17.84 12.47
C CYS A 50 -0.40 -16.32 12.52
N GLY A 51 -1.27 -15.59 13.22
CA GLY A 51 -1.13 -14.16 13.48
C GLY A 51 0.14 -13.89 14.28
N PHE A 52 0.67 -12.67 14.15
CA PHE A 52 1.78 -12.18 14.95
C PHE A 52 1.37 -10.94 15.74
N ASP A 53 1.95 -10.79 16.92
CA ASP A 53 1.84 -9.59 17.74
C ASP A 53 2.75 -8.50 17.18
N ASP A 54 2.33 -7.24 17.30
CA ASP A 54 3.06 -6.09 16.78
C ASP A 54 4.46 -5.94 17.43
N SER A 55 4.63 -6.45 18.65
CA SER A 55 5.90 -6.43 19.39
C SER A 55 6.81 -7.62 19.13
N GLU A 56 6.33 -8.70 18.50
CA GLU A 56 7.18 -9.84 18.14
C GLU A 56 8.25 -9.42 17.14
N THR A 57 9.46 -9.93 17.31
CA THR A 57 10.55 -9.77 16.35
C THR A 57 10.44 -10.76 15.20
N ILE A 58 11.06 -10.46 14.06
CA ILE A 58 11.18 -11.41 12.94
C ILE A 58 11.77 -12.74 13.41
N ALA A 59 12.79 -12.72 14.29
CA ALA A 59 13.39 -13.93 14.86
C ALA A 59 12.38 -14.79 15.65
N GLU A 60 11.57 -14.18 16.51
CA GLU A 60 10.57 -14.87 17.32
C GLU A 60 9.47 -15.48 16.45
N VAL A 61 8.99 -14.73 15.46
CA VAL A 61 8.02 -15.23 14.47
C VAL A 61 8.62 -16.42 13.70
N CYS A 62 9.87 -16.35 13.25
CA CYS A 62 10.52 -17.47 12.57
C CYS A 62 10.67 -18.70 13.48
N GLN A 63 11.05 -18.50 14.75
CA GLN A 63 11.26 -19.58 15.71
C GLN A 63 10.00 -20.41 15.92
N ARG A 64 8.84 -19.75 16.12
CA ARG A 64 7.59 -20.48 16.40
C ARG A 64 6.89 -21.04 15.17
N ASN A 65 7.25 -20.58 13.97
CA ASN A 65 6.75 -21.11 12.71
C ASN A 65 7.79 -22.08 12.13
N ASP A 66 7.95 -23.25 12.73
CA ASP A 66 8.85 -24.33 12.28
C ASP A 66 10.35 -23.98 12.21
N ASN A 67 10.82 -23.06 13.06
CA ASN A 67 12.23 -22.59 13.07
C ASN A 67 12.71 -22.16 11.67
N LEU A 68 11.93 -21.34 10.98
CA LEU A 68 12.29 -20.83 9.66
C LEU A 68 13.68 -20.16 9.68
N PRO A 69 14.49 -20.35 8.63
CA PRO A 69 15.77 -19.64 8.51
C PRO A 69 15.53 -18.14 8.36
N VAL A 70 15.91 -17.37 9.37
CA VAL A 70 15.66 -15.90 9.43
C VAL A 70 16.23 -15.19 8.21
N ASN A 71 17.41 -15.58 7.74
CA ASN A 71 18.02 -15.03 6.53
C ASN A 71 17.15 -15.24 5.27
N GLU A 72 16.53 -16.41 5.11
CA GLU A 72 15.63 -16.68 3.98
C GLU A 72 14.32 -15.87 4.06
N VAL A 73 13.87 -15.58 5.28
CA VAL A 73 12.70 -14.72 5.51
C VAL A 73 13.04 -13.27 5.17
N LEU A 74 14.18 -12.76 5.62
CA LEU A 74 14.67 -11.41 5.30
C LEU A 74 14.86 -11.24 3.78
N ASP A 75 15.50 -12.20 3.10
CA ASP A 75 15.69 -12.16 1.64
C ASP A 75 14.35 -12.14 0.89
N HIS A 76 13.37 -12.92 1.37
CA HIS A 76 12.03 -12.95 0.78
C HIS A 76 11.25 -11.65 0.97
N LEU A 77 11.34 -11.06 2.17
CA LEU A 77 10.75 -9.75 2.49
C LEU A 77 11.35 -8.66 1.60
N GLN A 78 12.67 -8.62 1.47
CA GLN A 78 13.37 -7.67 0.61
C GLN A 78 12.99 -7.83 -0.86
N THR A 79 12.96 -9.07 -1.36
CA THR A 79 12.55 -9.36 -2.74
C THR A 79 11.12 -8.91 -3.01
N SER A 80 10.22 -9.11 -2.05
CA SER A 80 8.83 -8.69 -2.14
C SER A 80 8.69 -7.18 -2.10
N ALA A 81 9.45 -6.48 -1.26
CA ALA A 81 9.51 -5.02 -1.23
C ALA A 81 10.01 -4.44 -2.56
N ASP A 82 11.00 -5.06 -3.20
CA ASP A 82 11.50 -4.62 -4.50
C ASP A 82 10.53 -4.91 -5.65
N HIS A 83 9.66 -5.92 -5.51
CA HIS A 83 8.54 -6.12 -6.40
C HIS A 83 7.47 -5.04 -6.20
N ASP A 84 7.11 -4.73 -4.96
CA ASP A 84 6.12 -3.70 -4.62
C ASP A 84 6.52 -2.33 -5.18
N LYS A 85 7.80 -1.95 -5.09
CA LYS A 85 8.31 -0.70 -5.70
C LYS A 85 8.04 -0.61 -7.21
N LYS A 86 8.06 -1.74 -7.93
CA LYS A 86 7.85 -1.76 -9.39
C LYS A 86 6.39 -1.57 -9.78
N ILE A 87 5.46 -1.83 -8.86
CA ILE A 87 4.01 -1.66 -9.07
C ILE A 87 3.50 -0.37 -8.42
N GLN A 88 4.39 0.56 -8.07
CA GLN A 88 4.03 1.88 -7.57
C GLN A 88 4.18 2.95 -8.66
N ILE A 89 3.37 4.00 -8.54
CA ILE A 89 3.50 5.22 -9.35
C ILE A 89 3.65 6.43 -8.43
N ASP A 90 4.63 7.28 -8.71
CA ASP A 90 4.80 8.52 -7.96
C ASP A 90 3.71 9.53 -8.31
N PRO A 91 3.30 10.40 -7.37
CA PRO A 91 2.23 11.37 -7.62
C PRO A 91 2.41 12.25 -8.86
N LYS A 92 3.65 12.67 -9.14
CA LYS A 92 3.96 13.50 -10.32
C LYS A 92 3.80 12.74 -11.62
N ASP A 93 4.22 11.48 -11.65
CA ASP A 93 4.06 10.63 -12.83
C ASP A 93 2.58 10.31 -13.07
N LEU A 94 1.81 10.09 -11.99
CA LEU A 94 0.36 9.97 -12.08
C LEU A 94 -0.27 11.22 -12.71
N LYS A 95 0.14 12.41 -12.28
CA LYS A 95 -0.37 13.67 -12.84
C LYS A 95 -0.12 13.75 -14.35
N SER A 96 1.11 13.49 -14.79
CA SER A 96 1.44 13.47 -16.22
C SER A 96 0.62 12.43 -16.99
N LYS A 97 0.33 11.27 -16.38
CA LYS A 97 -0.50 10.22 -16.99
C LYS A 97 -1.97 10.61 -17.11
N ILE A 98 -2.50 11.37 -16.15
CA ILE A 98 -3.87 11.92 -16.18
C ILE A 98 -4.00 13.02 -17.24
N GLU A 99 -2.97 13.84 -17.43
CA GLU A 99 -2.98 14.94 -18.41
C GLU A 99 -2.80 14.47 -19.86
N ASP A 100 -2.26 13.27 -20.07
CA ASP A 100 -2.17 12.66 -21.40
C ASP A 100 -3.54 12.14 -21.87
N THR A 101 -4.20 12.92 -22.71
CA THR A 101 -5.54 12.60 -23.26
C THR A 101 -5.55 11.37 -24.17
N ASN A 102 -4.39 10.87 -24.60
CA ASN A 102 -4.30 9.62 -25.35
C ASN A 102 -4.23 8.39 -24.45
N ASN A 103 -4.04 8.58 -23.14
CA ASN A 103 -3.86 7.49 -22.19
C ASN A 103 -5.16 7.25 -21.41
N LYS A 104 -5.80 6.10 -21.69
CA LYS A 104 -6.95 5.67 -20.90
C LYS A 104 -6.47 5.12 -19.56
N ILE A 105 -6.86 5.79 -18.49
CA ILE A 105 -6.53 5.42 -17.11
C ILE A 105 -7.79 5.35 -16.26
N HIS A 106 -7.89 4.32 -15.42
CA HIS A 106 -8.89 4.20 -14.38
C HIS A 106 -8.26 4.52 -13.02
N LEU A 107 -8.87 5.44 -12.27
CA LEU A 107 -8.45 5.81 -10.93
C LEU A 107 -9.44 5.21 -9.94
N LEU A 108 -9.01 4.21 -9.17
CA LEU A 108 -9.85 3.43 -8.26
C LEU A 108 -9.48 3.75 -6.81
N ASP A 109 -10.42 4.31 -6.07
CA ASP A 109 -10.24 4.71 -4.68
C ASP A 109 -10.80 3.65 -3.73
N ILE A 110 -9.96 3.13 -2.84
CA ILE A 110 -10.33 2.05 -1.91
C ILE A 110 -10.66 2.56 -0.49
N ARG A 111 -10.66 3.89 -0.30
CA ARG A 111 -10.98 4.52 0.98
C ARG A 111 -12.48 4.43 1.29
N SER A 112 -12.85 4.83 2.50
CA SER A 112 -14.26 4.96 2.86
C SER A 112 -14.97 6.00 1.99
N ARG A 113 -16.31 5.93 1.96
CA ARG A 113 -17.12 6.92 1.24
C ARG A 113 -16.92 8.33 1.81
N GLU A 114 -16.85 8.44 3.12
CA GLU A 114 -16.64 9.69 3.85
C GLU A 114 -15.28 10.29 3.51
N GLU A 115 -14.22 9.47 3.50
CA GLU A 115 -12.88 9.89 3.07
C GLU A 115 -12.87 10.39 1.61
N PHE A 116 -13.58 9.71 0.72
CA PHE A 116 -13.68 10.05 -0.71
C PHE A 116 -14.48 11.33 -0.95
N GLU A 117 -15.57 11.54 -0.22
CA GLU A 117 -16.40 12.74 -0.32
C GLU A 117 -15.68 13.97 0.26
N ALA A 118 -14.85 13.78 1.29
CA ALA A 118 -14.05 14.85 1.88
C ALA A 118 -12.88 15.31 0.98
N ALA A 119 -12.23 14.37 0.29
CA ALA A 119 -11.11 14.65 -0.60
C ALA A 119 -10.98 13.55 -1.65
N ARG A 120 -10.78 13.91 -2.92
CA ARG A 120 -10.54 12.95 -4.02
C ARG A 120 -9.69 13.56 -5.12
N ILE A 121 -9.03 12.69 -5.89
CA ILE A 121 -8.42 13.06 -7.17
C ILE A 121 -9.53 13.13 -8.21
N GLU A 122 -9.60 14.22 -8.98
CA GLU A 122 -10.64 14.38 -9.99
C GLU A 122 -10.62 13.23 -11.01
N GLY A 123 -11.80 12.71 -11.37
CA GLY A 123 -11.94 11.53 -12.22
C GLY A 123 -11.78 10.17 -11.51
N SER A 124 -11.47 10.13 -10.21
CA SER A 124 -11.46 8.87 -9.46
C SER A 124 -12.86 8.36 -9.12
N GLN A 125 -12.95 7.04 -8.90
CA GLN A 125 -14.19 6.34 -8.57
C GLN A 125 -13.94 5.43 -7.35
N ILE A 126 -14.88 5.38 -6.42
CA ILE A 126 -14.82 4.41 -5.31
C ILE A 126 -14.86 2.99 -5.88
N LEU A 127 -13.93 2.14 -5.46
CA LEU A 127 -13.90 0.73 -5.81
C LEU A 127 -14.98 -0.03 -5.03
N THR A 128 -16.14 -0.21 -5.64
CA THR A 128 -17.18 -1.10 -5.12
C THR A 128 -16.98 -2.54 -5.59
N ALA A 129 -17.69 -3.49 -4.97
CA ALA A 129 -17.67 -4.88 -5.40
C ALA A 129 -18.16 -5.04 -6.86
N GLU A 130 -19.18 -4.27 -7.26
CA GLU A 130 -19.71 -4.27 -8.63
C GLU A 130 -18.66 -3.74 -9.62
N LEU A 131 -17.99 -2.64 -9.28
CA LEU A 131 -16.93 -2.08 -10.12
C LEU A 131 -15.74 -3.02 -10.23
N GLN A 132 -15.36 -3.70 -9.14
CA GLN A 132 -14.32 -4.72 -9.16
C GLN A 132 -14.69 -5.88 -10.10
N GLN A 133 -15.92 -6.40 -10.02
CA GLN A 133 -16.39 -7.46 -10.91
C GLN A 133 -16.42 -7.00 -12.37
N GLU A 134 -16.86 -5.77 -12.62
CA GLU A 134 -16.85 -5.18 -13.96
C GLU A 134 -15.42 -5.06 -14.51
N ALA A 135 -14.49 -4.53 -13.71
CA ALA A 135 -13.10 -4.35 -14.09
C ALA A 135 -12.43 -5.68 -14.44
N LEU A 136 -12.65 -6.71 -13.62
CA LEU A 136 -12.08 -8.03 -13.86
C LEU A 136 -12.74 -8.76 -15.04
N GLY A 137 -14.03 -8.55 -15.27
CA GLY A 137 -14.81 -9.27 -16.28
C GLY A 137 -14.86 -8.61 -17.66
N LYS A 138 -14.75 -7.27 -17.74
CA LYS A 138 -15.07 -6.51 -18.97
C LYS A 138 -13.99 -5.54 -19.41
N TRP A 139 -13.16 -5.02 -18.51
CA TRP A 139 -12.15 -4.04 -18.91
C TRP A 139 -11.03 -4.68 -19.70
N ASP A 140 -10.41 -3.89 -20.57
CA ASP A 140 -9.21 -4.28 -21.27
C ASP A 140 -8.06 -4.45 -20.26
N LYS A 141 -7.40 -5.62 -20.34
CA LYS A 141 -6.34 -6.04 -19.41
C LYS A 141 -5.09 -5.17 -19.50
N ASP A 142 -4.90 -4.47 -20.61
CA ASP A 142 -3.76 -3.59 -20.87
C ASP A 142 -4.05 -2.12 -20.47
N THR A 143 -5.32 -1.77 -20.19
CA THR A 143 -5.69 -0.42 -19.72
C THR A 143 -5.10 -0.14 -18.33
N SER A 144 -4.56 1.07 -18.14
CA SER A 144 -3.95 1.44 -16.86
C SER A 144 -4.99 1.57 -15.77
N ILE A 145 -4.69 1.01 -14.60
CA ILE A 145 -5.46 1.18 -13.36
C ILE A 145 -4.51 1.73 -12.31
N VAL A 146 -4.93 2.75 -11.57
CA VAL A 146 -4.22 3.25 -10.41
C VAL A 146 -5.11 3.13 -9.18
N ILE A 147 -4.62 2.40 -8.19
CA ILE A 147 -5.30 2.20 -6.91
C ILE A 147 -4.86 3.29 -5.93
N ILE A 148 -5.83 3.92 -5.29
CA ILE A 148 -5.64 5.07 -4.41
C ILE A 148 -6.18 4.73 -3.03
N ASP A 149 -5.35 4.93 -2.02
CA ASP A 149 -5.75 4.96 -0.62
C ASP A 149 -5.23 6.25 0.05
N HIS A 150 -5.20 6.28 1.38
CA HIS A 150 -4.80 7.48 2.13
C HIS A 150 -3.28 7.72 2.05
N SER A 151 -2.49 6.70 2.40
CA SER A 151 -1.03 6.78 2.63
C SER A 151 -0.17 5.89 1.73
N GLY A 152 -0.76 5.03 0.90
CA GLY A 152 -0.05 4.12 0.01
C GLY A 152 0.06 2.68 0.51
N ASP A 153 -0.33 2.41 1.76
CA ASP A 153 -0.07 1.13 2.43
C ASP A 153 -1.05 0.03 2.01
N ARG A 154 -2.35 0.36 1.95
CA ARG A 154 -3.43 -0.59 1.63
C ARG A 154 -3.57 -0.82 0.13
N SER A 155 -3.17 0.16 -0.68
CA SER A 155 -3.31 0.09 -2.14
C SER A 155 -2.43 -0.98 -2.78
N LEU A 156 -1.32 -1.38 -2.14
CA LEU A 156 -0.45 -2.47 -2.62
C LEU A 156 -1.15 -3.84 -2.65
N ASP A 157 -1.94 -4.17 -1.63
CA ASP A 157 -2.69 -5.44 -1.57
C ASP A 157 -3.69 -5.54 -2.72
N VAL A 158 -4.46 -4.47 -2.92
CA VAL A 158 -5.46 -4.40 -3.99
C VAL A 158 -4.78 -4.41 -5.36
N THR A 159 -3.65 -3.72 -5.52
CA THR A 159 -2.86 -3.75 -6.75
C THR A 159 -2.40 -5.18 -7.07
N ALA A 160 -1.82 -5.88 -6.09
CA ALA A 160 -1.41 -7.28 -6.25
C ALA A 160 -2.60 -8.20 -6.57
N PHE A 161 -3.78 -7.95 -5.98
CA PHE A 161 -5.00 -8.68 -6.27
C PHE A 161 -5.41 -8.56 -7.74
N PHE A 162 -5.46 -7.34 -8.31
CA PHE A 162 -5.82 -7.17 -9.72
C PHE A 162 -4.78 -7.78 -10.67
N ILE A 163 -3.48 -7.68 -10.33
CA ILE A 163 -2.40 -8.31 -11.09
C ILE A 163 -2.58 -9.83 -11.10
N GLY A 164 -2.87 -10.44 -9.95
CA GLY A 164 -3.15 -11.88 -9.82
C GLY A 164 -4.36 -12.35 -10.64
N HIS A 165 -5.29 -11.44 -10.97
CA HIS A 165 -6.44 -11.70 -11.84
C HIS A 165 -6.21 -11.28 -13.31
N GLY A 166 -4.95 -11.09 -13.70
CA GLY A 166 -4.53 -10.91 -15.09
C GLY A 166 -4.62 -9.48 -15.63
N MET A 167 -4.86 -8.48 -14.79
CA MET A 167 -4.70 -7.08 -15.19
C MET A 167 -3.20 -6.75 -15.27
N LYS A 168 -2.74 -6.19 -16.39
CA LYS A 168 -1.30 -6.09 -16.67
C LYS A 168 -0.67 -4.75 -16.27
N ASN A 169 -1.50 -3.71 -16.14
CA ASN A 169 -1.05 -2.33 -15.94
C ASN A 169 -1.74 -1.71 -14.72
N VAL A 170 -1.51 -2.31 -13.54
CA VAL A 170 -2.09 -1.85 -12.27
C VAL A 170 -0.97 -1.29 -11.41
N LEU A 171 -1.18 -0.10 -10.88
CA LEU A 171 -0.20 0.61 -10.06
C LEU A 171 -0.85 1.10 -8.76
N ALA A 172 -0.13 1.07 -7.66
CA ALA A 172 -0.49 1.72 -6.41
C ALA A 172 0.05 3.16 -6.40
N LEU A 173 -0.77 4.14 -6.00
CA LEU A 173 -0.28 5.51 -5.81
C LEU A 173 0.65 5.58 -4.59
N ASN A 174 1.93 5.83 -4.84
CA ASN A 174 2.94 5.95 -3.79
C ASN A 174 2.60 7.13 -2.85
N GLY A 175 2.56 6.87 -1.55
CA GLY A 175 2.18 7.86 -0.53
C GLY A 175 0.69 8.23 -0.52
N GLY A 176 -0.14 7.56 -1.34
CA GLY A 176 -1.58 7.77 -1.40
C GLY A 176 -2.01 9.20 -1.79
N ILE A 177 -3.28 9.51 -1.53
CA ILE A 177 -3.83 10.84 -1.79
C ILE A 177 -3.17 11.92 -0.93
N ASP A 178 -2.63 11.60 0.26
CA ASP A 178 -1.93 12.59 1.08
C ASP A 178 -0.67 13.14 0.39
N ALA A 179 0.14 12.24 -0.18
CA ALA A 179 1.33 12.63 -0.94
C ALA A 179 0.96 13.38 -2.23
N TYR A 180 -0.12 12.96 -2.90
CA TYR A 180 -0.61 13.66 -4.10
C TYR A 180 -1.09 15.08 -3.78
N ALA A 181 -1.90 15.25 -2.74
CA ALA A 181 -2.35 16.57 -2.31
C ALA A 181 -1.18 17.48 -1.90
N LYS A 182 -0.19 16.92 -1.21
CA LYS A 182 1.00 17.67 -0.76
C LYS A 182 1.92 18.07 -1.91
N GLY A 183 2.15 17.17 -2.87
CA GLY A 183 3.22 17.30 -3.87
C GLY A 183 2.76 17.73 -5.26
N VAL A 184 1.46 17.59 -5.58
CA VAL A 184 0.92 17.76 -6.94
C VAL A 184 -0.27 18.71 -6.96
N ASP A 185 -1.28 18.47 -6.12
CA ASP A 185 -2.50 19.27 -6.11
C ASP A 185 -2.87 19.75 -4.70
N PRO A 186 -2.30 20.88 -4.25
CA PRO A 186 -2.58 21.46 -2.93
C PRO A 186 -4.01 21.94 -2.73
N SER A 187 -4.85 21.93 -3.78
CA SER A 187 -6.28 22.27 -3.64
C SER A 187 -7.10 21.12 -3.03
N ILE A 188 -6.59 19.89 -3.09
CA ILE A 188 -7.21 18.74 -2.45
C ILE A 188 -7.01 18.85 -0.92
N PRO A 189 -8.10 18.86 -0.13
CA PRO A 189 -7.99 18.90 1.33
C PRO A 189 -7.21 17.71 1.87
N ARG A 190 -6.41 17.94 2.91
CA ARG A 190 -5.71 16.89 3.64
C ARG A 190 -6.38 16.67 4.99
N TYR A 191 -6.46 15.42 5.42
CA TYR A 191 -7.07 15.00 6.68
C TYR A 191 -6.17 14.00 7.41
N ARG A 192 -6.49 13.71 8.68
CA ARG A 192 -5.88 12.61 9.44
C ARG A 192 -6.98 11.64 9.82
N ILE A 193 -6.65 10.35 9.84
CA ILE A 193 -7.54 9.32 10.33
C ILE A 193 -7.34 9.24 11.85
N GLU A 194 -8.36 9.61 12.62
CA GLU A 194 -8.39 9.35 14.06
C GLU A 194 -8.86 7.92 14.26
N ILE A 195 -7.98 7.06 14.79
CA ILE A 195 -8.37 5.73 15.23
C ILE A 195 -8.75 5.88 16.70
N GLU A 196 -10.04 5.80 17.01
CA GLU A 196 -10.48 5.63 18.39
C GLU A 196 -10.00 4.25 18.86
N SER A 197 -9.06 4.24 19.81
CA SER A 197 -8.65 3.02 20.49
C SER A 197 -9.66 2.71 21.59
N ASP A 198 -10.51 1.71 21.35
CA ASP A 198 -11.36 1.06 22.35
C ASP A 198 -10.53 0.26 23.37
#